data_AF-A0A495ZBZ7-F1
#
_entry.id   AF-A0A495ZBZ7-F1
#
_cell.length_a   1.000
_cell.length_b   1.000
_cell.length_c   1.000
_cell.angle_alpha   90.00
_cell.angle_beta   90.00
_cell.angle_gamma   90.00
#
_symmetry.space_group_name_H-M   'P 1'
#
loop_
_entity.id
_entity.type
_entity.pdbx_description
1 polymer ?
#
loop_
_entity_poly.entity_id
_entity_poly.type
_entity_poly.pdbx_seq_one_letter_code
_entity_poly.pdbx_strand_id
1 'polypeptide(L)'
;MMELPTYFTKFLQAIRPTENQREDCKTGHQTLRDRLTADEQLKLIIVSTFLQGSYRRATAVRPKGEAKLDVDIIAVTRISQFEYPNPDDAMDLFIPFLDKHYKGKYQRQGRSFGIELSYVNLDLVITSAPSEAEEEIYESKAVRTDFTPEDIDDWLLTKSWIPPAERISQAVFLKSLREAEWKTEPLWIPNRDAGKWERTHPLEQIKWTWAKNASCNKHYVNVVKAVKWWQRVHHEDDRPKGYPLEHLVGVCCPDAITSVAEGVTRTLEAIVRNYSVHALRKQVPCLPDHGVPEHNVLDRVSGGEFANFYEHVTEAAQIAREALDTDDKEKSIEKWRELFGSKFPDSDDDGDKGNSSRGPFEQSPRNQTGDLTPRRYG
;
A
#
# COMPACT_ATOMS: atom_id res chain seq x y z
N MET A 1 4.67 19.11 -23.47
CA MET A 1 4.71 18.00 -22.50
C MET A 1 3.71 16.94 -22.95
N MET A 2 4.19 15.73 -23.20
CA MET A 2 3.39 14.59 -23.65
C MET A 2 2.97 13.73 -22.45
N GLU A 3 1.82 14.06 -21.85
CA GLU A 3 1.38 13.44 -20.59
C GLU A 3 0.69 12.07 -20.74
N LEU A 4 0.28 11.71 -21.96
CA LEU A 4 -0.37 10.42 -22.31
C LEU A 4 -1.44 9.92 -21.31
N PRO A 5 -2.48 10.71 -20.97
CA PRO A 5 -3.41 10.38 -19.88
C PRO A 5 -4.14 9.04 -20.05
N THR A 6 -4.52 8.68 -21.27
CA THR A 6 -5.18 7.40 -21.59
C THR A 6 -4.24 6.21 -21.38
N TYR A 7 -2.96 6.34 -21.74
CA TYR A 7 -1.94 5.30 -21.53
C TYR A 7 -1.67 5.11 -20.05
N PHE A 8 -1.52 6.20 -19.28
CA PHE A 8 -1.34 6.11 -17.84
C PHE A 8 -2.56 5.50 -17.14
N THR A 9 -3.78 5.75 -17.63
CA THR A 9 -4.98 5.08 -17.10
C THR A 9 -4.93 3.57 -17.33
N LYS A 10 -4.61 3.11 -18.55
CA LYS A 10 -4.46 1.68 -18.87
C LYS A 10 -3.31 1.04 -18.09
N PHE A 11 -2.17 1.71 -18.00
CA PHE A 11 -1.01 1.28 -17.21
C PHE A 11 -1.38 1.08 -15.74
N LEU A 12 -2.00 2.09 -15.12
CA LEU A 12 -2.43 2.04 -13.72
C LEU A 12 -3.41 0.88 -13.50
N GLN A 13 -4.39 0.68 -14.38
CA GLN A 13 -5.29 -0.47 -14.32
C GLN A 13 -4.52 -1.80 -14.35
N ALA A 14 -3.47 -1.90 -15.18
CA ALA A 14 -2.70 -3.12 -15.35
C ALA A 14 -1.81 -3.47 -14.14
N ILE A 15 -1.35 -2.46 -13.38
CA ILE A 15 -0.46 -2.61 -12.22
C ILE A 15 -1.17 -2.55 -10.87
N ARG A 16 -2.49 -2.29 -10.84
CA ARG A 16 -3.30 -2.33 -9.63
C ARG A 16 -3.70 -3.76 -9.29
N PRO A 17 -3.93 -4.06 -7.99
CA PRO A 17 -4.71 -5.23 -7.60
C PRO A 17 -5.97 -5.36 -8.47
N THR A 18 -6.19 -6.55 -9.02
CA THR A 18 -7.42 -6.86 -9.77
C THR A 18 -8.65 -6.82 -8.86
N GLU A 19 -9.86 -6.80 -9.43
CA GLU A 19 -11.09 -6.84 -8.64
C GLU A 19 -11.16 -8.07 -7.73
N ASN A 20 -10.87 -9.26 -8.26
CA ASN A 20 -10.81 -10.49 -7.47
C ASN A 20 -9.79 -10.39 -6.33
N GLN A 21 -8.60 -9.86 -6.59
CA GLN A 21 -7.58 -9.67 -5.54
C GLN A 21 -8.03 -8.68 -4.45
N ARG A 22 -8.81 -7.65 -4.80
CA ARG A 22 -9.38 -6.73 -3.80
C ARG A 22 -10.47 -7.41 -2.98
N GLU A 23 -11.34 -8.20 -3.60
CA GLU A 23 -12.35 -8.97 -2.88
C GLU A 23 -11.74 -10.08 -2.00
N ASP A 24 -10.63 -10.70 -2.43
CA ASP A 24 -9.83 -11.63 -1.63
C ASP A 24 -9.25 -10.94 -0.38
N CYS A 25 -8.64 -9.76 -0.55
CA CYS A 25 -8.17 -8.95 0.59
C CYS A 25 -9.30 -8.62 1.55
N LYS A 26 -10.42 -8.15 1.02
CA LYS A 26 -11.62 -7.78 1.77
C LYS A 26 -12.17 -8.94 2.59
N THR A 27 -12.36 -10.08 1.93
CA THR A 27 -12.82 -11.33 2.56
C THR A 27 -11.86 -11.76 3.67
N GLY A 28 -10.55 -11.71 3.42
CA GLY A 28 -9.52 -12.06 4.39
C GLY A 28 -9.58 -11.21 5.66
N HIS A 29 -9.50 -9.89 5.52
CA HIS A 29 -9.46 -9.01 6.69
C HIS A 29 -10.80 -8.96 7.43
N GLN A 30 -11.95 -9.03 6.73
CA GLN A 30 -13.25 -9.09 7.38
C GLN A 30 -13.41 -10.37 8.19
N THR A 31 -13.06 -11.52 7.60
CA THR A 31 -13.09 -12.81 8.31
C THR A 31 -12.23 -12.78 9.58
N LEU A 32 -11.02 -12.21 9.52
CA LEU A 32 -10.15 -12.09 10.69
C LEU A 32 -10.78 -11.18 11.76
N ARG A 33 -11.26 -10.00 11.38
CA ARG A 33 -11.86 -9.03 12.32
C ARG A 33 -13.14 -9.56 12.97
N ASP A 34 -13.98 -10.28 12.21
CA ASP A 34 -15.19 -10.92 12.73
C ASP A 34 -14.85 -12.02 13.73
N ARG A 35 -13.86 -12.84 13.43
CA ARG A 35 -13.37 -13.89 14.36
C ARG A 35 -12.79 -13.29 15.63
N LEU A 36 -11.98 -12.22 15.54
CA LEU A 36 -11.44 -11.53 16.71
C LEU A 36 -12.55 -10.97 17.59
N THR A 37 -13.60 -10.39 16.98
CA THR A 37 -14.76 -9.83 17.70
C THR A 37 -15.62 -10.91 18.35
N ALA A 38 -15.72 -12.08 17.73
CA ALA A 38 -16.49 -13.21 18.24
C ALA A 38 -15.73 -14.07 19.27
N ASP A 39 -14.42 -13.86 19.46
CA ASP A 39 -13.63 -14.63 20.42
C ASP A 39 -13.89 -14.18 21.86
N GLU A 40 -14.27 -15.11 22.73
CA GLU A 40 -14.71 -14.82 24.09
C GLU A 40 -13.62 -14.19 24.98
N GLN A 41 -12.35 -14.48 24.71
CA GLN A 41 -11.23 -13.93 25.47
C GLN A 41 -10.76 -12.62 24.85
N LEU A 42 -10.56 -12.60 23.53
CA LEU A 42 -10.01 -11.43 22.86
C LEU A 42 -10.99 -10.26 22.81
N LYS A 43 -12.31 -10.48 22.73
CA LYS A 43 -13.29 -9.39 22.74
C LYS A 43 -13.27 -8.54 24.02
N LEU A 44 -12.75 -9.08 25.12
CA LEU A 44 -12.62 -8.36 26.39
C LEU A 44 -11.43 -7.41 26.39
N ILE A 45 -10.36 -7.78 25.68
CA ILE A 45 -9.12 -7.00 25.63
C ILE A 45 -9.00 -6.13 24.37
N ILE A 46 -9.67 -6.46 23.27
CA ILE A 46 -9.65 -5.65 22.04
C ILE A 46 -10.67 -4.52 22.17
N VAL A 47 -10.20 -3.28 21.96
CA VAL A 47 -11.05 -2.09 21.83
C VAL A 47 -11.64 -2.04 20.42
N SER A 48 -10.76 -2.09 19.42
CA SER A 48 -11.17 -2.04 18.02
C SER A 48 -10.12 -2.65 17.10
N THR A 49 -10.49 -2.82 15.83
CA THR A 49 -9.57 -3.19 14.77
C THR A 49 -9.70 -2.23 13.59
N PHE A 50 -8.59 -1.90 12.95
CA PHE A 50 -8.58 -1.09 11.73
C PHE A 50 -7.45 -1.52 10.78
N LEU A 51 -7.59 -1.17 9.51
CA LEU A 51 -6.61 -1.51 8.48
C LEU A 51 -5.45 -0.52 8.48
N GLN A 52 -4.26 -1.00 8.14
CA GLN A 52 -3.08 -0.17 7.87
C GLN A 52 -2.42 -0.63 6.56
N GLY A 53 -1.13 -0.39 6.43
CA GLY A 53 -0.34 -0.82 5.31
C GLY A 53 -0.61 -0.09 4.01
N SER A 54 0.03 -0.63 2.98
CA SER A 54 -0.15 -0.17 1.60
C SER A 54 -1.56 -0.42 1.08
N TYR A 55 -2.28 -1.39 1.64
CA TYR A 55 -3.68 -1.66 1.33
C TYR A 55 -4.56 -0.48 1.75
N ARG A 56 -4.54 -0.08 3.03
CA ARG A 56 -5.37 1.03 3.54
C ARG A 56 -5.01 2.39 2.95
N ARG A 57 -3.74 2.58 2.58
CA ARG A 57 -3.24 3.83 1.95
C ARG A 57 -3.39 3.84 0.42
N ALA A 58 -3.94 2.78 -0.16
CA ALA A 58 -4.09 2.60 -1.60
C ALA A 58 -2.78 2.74 -2.40
N THR A 59 -1.67 2.24 -1.86
CA THR A 59 -0.35 2.24 -2.51
C THR A 59 0.15 0.82 -2.80
N ALA A 60 -0.68 -0.20 -2.59
CA ALA A 60 -0.41 -1.57 -2.99
C ALA A 60 -0.38 -1.72 -4.52
N VAL A 61 0.59 -2.48 -5.02
CA VAL A 61 0.79 -2.78 -6.45
C VAL A 61 0.61 -4.27 -6.71
N ARG A 62 0.09 -4.62 -7.88
CA ARG A 62 -0.24 -5.99 -8.29
C ARG A 62 0.95 -6.94 -8.08
N PRO A 63 0.80 -8.03 -7.32
CA PRO A 63 1.89 -8.97 -7.10
C PRO A 63 2.32 -9.68 -8.40
N LYS A 64 3.57 -10.16 -8.43
CA LYS A 64 4.09 -11.02 -9.52
C LYS A 64 3.77 -12.49 -9.23
N GLY A 65 3.50 -13.25 -10.29
CA GLY A 65 3.29 -14.70 -10.21
C GLY A 65 2.20 -15.08 -9.22
N GLU A 66 2.51 -16.00 -8.32
CA GLU A 66 1.61 -16.53 -7.28
C GLU A 66 1.68 -15.74 -5.96
N ALA A 67 2.45 -14.64 -5.90
CA ALA A 67 2.52 -13.83 -4.71
C ALA A 67 1.16 -13.19 -4.39
N LYS A 68 0.90 -13.03 -3.09
CA LYS A 68 -0.38 -12.53 -2.56
C LYS A 68 -0.21 -11.07 -2.15
N LEU A 69 -1.34 -10.39 -1.95
CA LEU A 69 -1.34 -9.08 -1.33
C LEU A 69 -1.25 -9.24 0.19
N ASP A 70 -0.53 -8.31 0.81
CA ASP A 70 -0.43 -8.18 2.25
C ASP A 70 -1.43 -7.14 2.75
N VAL A 71 -2.20 -7.50 3.77
CA VAL A 71 -3.12 -6.60 4.46
C VAL A 71 -2.72 -6.53 5.93
N ASP A 72 -2.40 -5.33 6.39
CA ASP A 72 -2.08 -5.07 7.79
C ASP A 72 -3.36 -4.73 8.57
N ILE A 73 -3.58 -5.42 9.70
CA ILE A 73 -4.68 -5.19 10.63
C ILE A 73 -4.10 -4.83 11.99
N ILE A 74 -4.38 -3.62 12.46
CA ILE A 74 -4.07 -3.20 13.83
C ILE A 74 -5.21 -3.66 14.74
N ALA A 75 -4.88 -4.39 15.80
CA ALA A 75 -5.74 -4.67 16.94
C ALA A 75 -5.37 -3.74 18.09
N VAL A 76 -6.20 -2.73 18.31
CA VAL A 76 -6.07 -1.83 19.45
C VAL A 76 -6.59 -2.57 20.68
N THR A 77 -5.73 -2.73 21.69
CA THR A 77 -6.08 -3.51 22.88
C THR A 77 -6.16 -2.65 24.14
N ARG A 78 -6.52 -3.27 25.26
CA ARG A 78 -6.40 -2.74 26.64
C ARG A 78 -5.19 -3.34 27.38
N ILE A 79 -4.24 -3.93 26.66
CA ILE A 79 -3.04 -4.54 27.25
C ILE A 79 -2.09 -3.43 27.73
N SER A 80 -1.79 -3.38 29.02
CA SER A 80 -0.79 -2.46 29.55
C SER A 80 0.63 -2.97 29.26
N GLN A 81 1.44 -2.16 28.57
CA GLN A 81 2.87 -2.48 28.36
C GLN A 81 3.67 -2.54 29.67
N PHE A 82 3.14 -1.98 30.77
CA PHE A 82 3.77 -2.05 32.08
C PHE A 82 3.45 -3.36 32.81
N GLU A 83 2.28 -3.94 32.54
CA GLU A 83 1.90 -5.27 33.04
C GLU A 83 2.53 -6.39 32.20
N TYR A 84 2.73 -6.12 30.90
CA TYR A 84 3.40 -7.01 29.94
C TYR A 84 4.69 -6.35 29.42
N PRO A 85 5.73 -6.20 30.26
CA PRO A 85 6.98 -5.54 29.84
C PRO A 85 7.74 -6.36 28.79
N ASN A 86 7.57 -7.69 28.80
CA ASN A 86 8.05 -8.56 27.72
C ASN A 86 7.00 -8.60 26.60
N PRO A 87 7.32 -8.10 25.38
CA PRO A 87 6.39 -8.10 24.26
C PRO A 87 5.84 -9.48 23.88
N ASP A 88 6.62 -10.56 24.09
CA ASP A 88 6.18 -11.92 23.76
C ASP A 88 4.98 -12.35 24.61
N ASP A 89 4.93 -11.98 25.89
CA ASP A 89 3.85 -12.35 26.81
C ASP A 89 2.52 -11.71 26.37
N ALA A 90 2.56 -10.46 25.89
CA ALA A 90 1.39 -9.79 25.33
C ALA A 90 0.94 -10.45 24.02
N MET A 91 1.88 -10.85 23.16
CA MET A 91 1.56 -11.56 21.91
C MET A 91 1.01 -12.96 22.18
N ASP A 92 1.48 -13.66 23.22
CA ASP A 92 1.04 -15.01 23.59
C ASP A 92 -0.47 -15.07 23.89
N LEU A 93 -1.08 -13.97 24.34
CA LEU A 93 -2.53 -13.86 24.53
C LEU A 93 -3.34 -14.16 23.27
N PHE A 94 -2.75 -13.96 22.07
CA PHE A 94 -3.41 -14.22 20.79
C PHE A 94 -3.16 -15.63 20.24
N ILE A 95 -2.22 -16.40 20.82
CA ILE A 95 -1.89 -17.75 20.33
C ILE A 95 -3.11 -18.69 20.36
N PRO A 96 -3.92 -18.78 21.44
CA PRO A 96 -5.06 -19.70 21.46
C PRO A 96 -6.07 -19.42 20.33
N PHE A 97 -6.30 -18.14 20.02
CA PHE A 97 -7.13 -17.72 18.90
C PHE A 97 -6.54 -18.14 17.55
N LEU A 98 -5.24 -17.89 17.36
CA LEU A 98 -4.53 -18.24 16.14
C LEU A 98 -4.47 -19.75 15.92
N ASP A 99 -4.21 -20.54 16.97
CA ASP A 99 -4.25 -22.01 16.93
C ASP A 99 -5.64 -22.54 16.61
N LYS A 100 -6.70 -21.88 17.09
CA LYS A 100 -8.08 -22.28 16.82
C LYS A 100 -8.49 -22.04 15.37
N HIS A 101 -8.10 -20.90 14.78
CA HIS A 101 -8.63 -20.45 13.49
C HIS A 101 -7.65 -20.56 12.32
N TYR A 102 -6.35 -20.60 12.59
CA TYR A 102 -5.27 -20.47 11.62
C TYR A 102 -4.13 -21.47 11.87
N LYS A 103 -4.39 -22.59 12.56
CA LYS A 103 -3.37 -23.62 12.82
C LYS A 103 -2.58 -24.00 11.58
N GLY A 104 -1.25 -23.92 11.68
CA GLY A 104 -0.33 -24.23 10.57
C GLY A 104 -0.34 -23.20 9.43
N LYS A 105 -1.03 -22.07 9.60
CA LYS A 105 -1.13 -20.97 8.62
C LYS A 105 -0.63 -19.63 9.17
N TYR A 106 -0.17 -19.58 10.42
CA TYR A 106 0.35 -18.35 11.01
C TYR A 106 1.79 -18.53 11.49
N GLN A 107 2.52 -17.42 11.51
CA GLN A 107 3.88 -17.32 12.02
C GLN A 107 4.02 -16.04 12.85
N ARG A 108 4.66 -16.15 14.02
CA ARG A 108 5.06 -14.98 14.81
C ARG A 108 6.21 -14.26 14.09
N GLN A 109 5.98 -13.00 13.74
CA GLN A 109 6.99 -12.09 13.22
C GLN A 109 7.52 -11.18 14.34
N GLY A 110 8.43 -10.25 14.01
CA GLY A 110 8.99 -9.32 14.98
C GLY A 110 7.93 -8.41 15.61
N ARG A 111 6.94 -7.95 14.84
CA ARG A 111 5.95 -6.94 15.27
C ARG A 111 4.48 -7.33 15.05
N SER A 112 4.24 -8.54 14.55
CA SER A 112 2.92 -9.00 14.13
C SER A 112 2.84 -10.53 14.15
N PHE A 113 1.63 -11.05 13.93
CA PHE A 113 1.43 -12.40 13.46
C PHE A 113 1.09 -12.38 11.98
N GLY A 114 1.96 -12.95 11.15
CA GLY A 114 1.68 -13.16 9.73
C GLY A 114 0.81 -14.39 9.56
N ILE A 115 -0.32 -14.25 8.87
CA ILE A 115 -1.27 -15.31 8.55
C ILE A 115 -1.27 -15.48 7.04
N GLU A 116 -0.78 -16.63 6.57
CA GLU A 116 -0.72 -16.98 5.16
C GLU A 116 -1.94 -17.81 4.76
N LEU A 117 -2.83 -17.21 3.97
CA LEU A 117 -3.94 -17.92 3.33
C LEU A 117 -3.60 -18.19 1.86
N SER A 118 -4.39 -19.02 1.18
CA SER A 118 -4.15 -19.33 -0.23
C SER A 118 -4.38 -18.13 -1.16
N TYR A 119 -5.13 -17.12 -0.71
CA TYR A 119 -5.58 -15.98 -1.53
C TYR A 119 -5.09 -14.61 -1.00
N VAL A 120 -4.58 -14.53 0.23
CA VAL A 120 -4.15 -13.27 0.87
C VAL A 120 -3.17 -13.56 2.00
N ASN A 121 -2.27 -12.61 2.28
CA ASN A 121 -1.48 -12.57 3.51
C ASN A 121 -2.06 -11.51 4.44
N LEU A 122 -2.19 -11.82 5.73
CA LEU A 122 -2.66 -10.88 6.73
C LEU A 122 -1.59 -10.70 7.81
N ASP A 123 -1.31 -9.46 8.19
CA ASP A 123 -0.45 -9.15 9.33
C ASP A 123 -1.31 -8.61 10.47
N LEU A 124 -1.47 -9.39 11.54
CA LEU A 124 -2.15 -8.96 12.76
C LEU A 124 -1.14 -8.29 13.70
N VAL A 125 -1.21 -6.97 13.82
CA VAL A 125 -0.37 -6.16 14.70
C VAL A 125 -1.16 -5.85 15.98
N ILE A 126 -0.59 -6.18 17.12
CA ILE A 126 -1.20 -5.94 18.44
C ILE A 126 -0.62 -4.65 19.00
N THR A 127 -1.43 -3.82 19.66
CA THR A 127 -0.92 -2.61 20.33
C THR A 127 -1.10 -2.72 21.83
N SER A 128 -0.35 -1.91 22.59
CA SER A 128 -0.70 -1.61 23.98
C SER A 128 -2.01 -0.83 24.04
N ALA A 129 -2.53 -0.68 25.26
CA ALA A 129 -3.58 0.27 25.59
C ALA A 129 -3.21 1.67 25.07
N PRO A 130 -4.10 2.34 24.32
CA PRO A 130 -4.00 3.77 24.11
C PRO A 130 -4.26 4.50 25.43
N SER A 131 -4.13 5.83 25.43
CA SER A 131 -4.60 6.61 26.58
C SER A 131 -6.12 6.50 26.72
N GLU A 132 -6.64 6.61 27.95
CA GLU A 132 -8.11 6.55 28.21
C GLU A 132 -8.87 7.60 27.38
N ALA A 133 -8.26 8.76 27.13
CA ALA A 133 -8.84 9.84 26.34
C ALA A 133 -8.96 9.51 24.84
N GLU A 134 -8.22 8.52 24.34
CA GLU A 134 -8.17 8.16 22.92
C GLU A 134 -8.90 6.86 22.59
N GLU A 135 -9.35 6.10 23.59
CA GLU A 135 -10.07 4.84 23.36
C GLU A 135 -11.29 5.07 22.45
N GLU A 136 -12.08 6.12 22.71
CA GLU A 136 -13.23 6.50 21.87
C GLU A 136 -12.85 6.88 20.43
N ILE A 137 -11.64 7.39 20.20
CA ILE A 137 -11.15 7.74 18.85
C ILE A 137 -10.99 6.46 18.04
N TYR A 138 -10.39 5.43 18.63
CA TYR A 138 -10.16 4.14 17.99
C TYR A 138 -11.45 3.34 17.73
N GLU A 139 -12.53 3.65 18.46
CA GLU A 139 -13.87 3.11 18.20
C GLU A 139 -14.64 3.85 17.10
N SER A 140 -14.17 5.04 16.70
CA SER A 140 -14.86 5.87 15.71
C SER A 140 -14.99 5.21 14.34
N LYS A 141 -16.01 5.61 13.59
CA LYS A 141 -16.21 5.18 12.20
C LYS A 141 -15.06 5.61 11.28
N ALA A 142 -14.44 6.76 11.56
CA ALA A 142 -13.30 7.26 10.80
C ALA A 142 -12.09 6.31 10.87
N VAL A 143 -11.82 5.74 12.04
CA VAL A 143 -10.72 4.78 12.23
C VAL A 143 -11.09 3.42 11.65
N ARG A 144 -12.29 2.91 11.94
CA ARG A 144 -12.69 1.54 11.61
C ARG A 144 -13.03 1.32 10.13
N THR A 145 -13.10 2.38 9.34
CA THR A 145 -13.47 2.32 7.92
C THR A 145 -12.42 1.67 7.05
N ASP A 146 -12.90 0.97 6.02
CA ASP A 146 -12.08 0.30 5.02
C ASP A 146 -11.85 1.18 3.78
N PHE A 147 -12.47 2.36 3.69
CA PHE A 147 -12.30 3.27 2.55
C PHE A 147 -10.86 3.78 2.45
N THR A 148 -10.41 3.95 1.22
CA THR A 148 -9.09 4.46 0.87
C THR A 148 -9.20 5.79 0.11
N PRO A 149 -8.08 6.51 -0.14
CA PRO A 149 -8.10 7.72 -0.96
C PRO A 149 -8.60 7.54 -2.41
N GLU A 150 -8.86 6.30 -2.83
CA GLU A 150 -9.39 5.98 -4.16
C GLU A 150 -10.90 5.80 -4.17
N ASP A 151 -11.50 5.59 -3.00
CA ASP A 151 -12.93 5.33 -2.87
C ASP A 151 -13.72 6.60 -2.58
N ILE A 152 -13.15 7.50 -1.78
CA ILE A 152 -13.76 8.76 -1.32
C ILE A 152 -12.70 9.85 -1.15
N ASP A 153 -13.14 11.11 -1.12
CA ASP A 153 -12.26 12.28 -1.04
C ASP A 153 -12.34 13.07 0.28
N ASP A 154 -13.28 12.71 1.14
CA ASP A 154 -13.72 13.53 2.29
C ASP A 154 -13.57 12.79 3.63
N TRP A 155 -12.65 11.83 3.69
CA TRP A 155 -12.28 11.20 4.94
C TRP A 155 -11.53 12.20 5.82
N LEU A 156 -11.97 12.32 7.07
CA LEU A 156 -11.34 13.11 8.12
C LEU A 156 -11.29 12.27 9.39
N LEU A 157 -10.19 12.36 10.15
CA LEU A 157 -10.06 11.66 11.43
C LEU A 157 -10.82 12.42 12.53
N THR A 158 -12.14 12.27 12.55
CA THR A 158 -13.05 12.94 13.51
C THR A 158 -14.12 11.99 14.04
N LYS A 159 -14.73 12.31 15.19
CA LYS A 159 -15.81 11.48 15.78
C LYS A 159 -17.02 11.46 14.89
N SER A 160 -17.33 12.63 14.33
CA SER A 160 -18.56 12.86 13.58
C SER A 160 -18.44 12.47 12.12
N TRP A 161 -17.30 11.93 11.64
CA TRP A 161 -17.20 11.50 10.26
C TRP A 161 -18.21 10.39 9.94
N ILE A 162 -18.93 10.56 8.83
CA ILE A 162 -20.04 9.68 8.43
C ILE A 162 -19.65 8.98 7.11
N PRO A 163 -19.68 7.63 7.07
CA PRO A 163 -19.41 6.91 5.83
C PRO A 163 -20.51 7.19 4.78
N PRO A 164 -20.20 7.17 3.48
CA PRO A 164 -21.13 7.52 2.41
C PRO A 164 -22.52 6.89 2.52
N ALA A 165 -22.60 5.59 2.86
CA ALA A 165 -23.86 4.86 2.97
C ALA A 165 -24.80 5.41 4.07
N GLU A 166 -24.28 6.17 5.04
CA GLU A 166 -25.04 6.71 6.17
C GLU A 166 -25.32 8.21 6.06
N ARG A 167 -24.94 8.86 4.94
CA ARG A 167 -25.11 10.31 4.72
C ARG A 167 -26.53 10.67 4.28
N ILE A 168 -27.48 10.47 5.19
CA ILE A 168 -28.91 10.71 4.91
C ILE A 168 -29.27 12.21 5.01
N SER A 169 -28.51 12.98 5.80
CA SER A 169 -28.72 14.42 6.00
C SER A 169 -27.50 15.24 5.58
N GLN A 170 -27.68 16.05 4.54
CA GLN A 170 -26.66 17.01 4.08
C GLN A 170 -26.23 17.96 5.20
N ALA A 171 -27.15 18.40 6.06
CA ALA A 171 -26.84 19.32 7.15
C ALA A 171 -25.94 18.69 8.22
N VAL A 172 -26.19 17.41 8.57
CA VAL A 172 -25.36 16.67 9.54
C VAL A 172 -23.98 16.40 8.95
N PHE A 173 -23.91 16.00 7.68
CA PHE A 173 -22.64 15.81 6.98
C PHE A 173 -21.82 17.10 6.87
N LEU A 174 -22.41 18.22 6.46
CA LEU A 174 -21.69 19.51 6.43
C LEU A 174 -21.24 19.98 7.81
N LYS A 175 -21.96 19.60 8.87
CA LYS A 175 -21.55 19.89 10.25
C LYS A 175 -20.35 19.04 10.67
N SER A 176 -20.29 17.76 10.29
CA SER A 176 -19.15 16.89 10.63
C SER A 176 -17.86 17.33 9.95
N LEU A 177 -17.92 17.92 8.76
CA LEU A 177 -16.76 18.50 8.07
C LEU A 177 -16.14 19.72 8.78
N ARG A 178 -16.83 20.29 9.79
CA ARG A 178 -16.34 21.45 10.57
C ARG A 178 -15.66 21.05 11.88
N GLU A 179 -15.70 19.77 12.25
CA GLU A 179 -15.00 19.27 13.42
C GLU A 179 -13.49 19.32 13.16
N ALA A 180 -12.73 19.82 14.14
CA ALA A 180 -11.28 19.81 14.04
C ALA A 180 -10.78 18.35 14.03
N GLU A 181 -9.92 18.01 13.08
CA GLU A 181 -9.30 16.69 13.03
C GLU A 181 -8.51 16.40 14.29
N TRP A 182 -8.66 15.17 14.78
CA TRP A 182 -7.93 14.72 15.95
C TRP A 182 -6.44 14.66 15.70
N LYS A 183 -5.70 14.89 16.79
CA LYS A 183 -4.29 14.59 16.92
C LYS A 183 -4.21 13.45 17.93
N THR A 184 -3.93 12.25 17.45
CA THR A 184 -3.69 11.11 18.34
C THR A 184 -2.21 11.01 18.67
N GLU A 185 -1.92 10.34 19.77
CA GLU A 185 -0.59 9.94 20.20
C GLU A 185 -0.17 8.64 19.49
N PRO A 186 1.14 8.41 19.34
CA PRO A 186 1.65 7.12 18.89
C PRO A 186 1.20 5.97 19.78
N LEU A 187 0.80 4.88 19.16
CA LEU A 187 0.59 3.59 19.81
C LEU A 187 1.93 2.91 20.09
N TRP A 188 1.92 1.97 21.02
CA TRP A 188 3.05 1.06 21.23
C TRP A 188 2.74 -0.31 20.65
N ILE A 189 3.67 -0.86 19.89
CA ILE A 189 3.60 -2.21 19.32
C ILE A 189 4.72 -3.08 19.88
N PRO A 190 4.49 -4.39 20.04
CA PRO A 190 5.53 -5.30 20.46
C PRO A 190 6.62 -5.37 19.37
N ASN A 191 7.89 -5.34 19.75
CA ASN A 191 8.99 -5.76 18.89
C ASN A 191 9.77 -6.87 19.59
N ARG A 192 9.47 -8.12 19.20
CA ARG A 192 10.13 -9.32 19.70
C ARG A 192 11.63 -9.29 19.47
N ASP A 193 12.06 -8.93 18.25
CA ASP A 193 13.47 -8.99 17.87
C ASP A 193 14.31 -7.97 18.67
N ALA A 194 13.70 -6.87 19.09
CA ALA A 194 14.31 -5.87 19.97
C ALA A 194 14.03 -6.08 21.47
N GLY A 195 13.18 -7.05 21.83
CA GLY A 195 12.78 -7.33 23.21
C GLY A 195 12.09 -6.16 23.92
N LYS A 196 11.46 -5.24 23.18
CA LYS A 196 10.86 -4.01 23.73
C LYS A 196 9.60 -3.59 22.98
N TRP A 197 8.81 -2.74 23.60
CA TRP A 197 7.74 -2.00 22.94
C TRP A 197 8.32 -0.84 22.11
N GLU A 198 7.79 -0.63 20.92
CA GLU A 198 8.19 0.45 20.01
C GLU A 198 7.00 1.33 19.64
N ARG A 199 7.25 2.63 19.48
CA ARG A 199 6.21 3.58 19.06
C ARG A 199 5.89 3.42 17.57
N THR A 200 4.63 3.58 17.21
CA THR A 200 4.17 3.66 15.83
C THR A 200 2.97 4.59 15.75
N HIS A 201 2.78 5.25 14.61
CA HIS A 201 1.61 6.12 14.42
C HIS A 201 0.86 5.79 13.12
N PRO A 202 0.16 4.63 13.06
CA PRO A 202 -0.59 4.18 11.89
C PRO A 202 -1.57 5.22 11.34
N LEU A 203 -2.28 5.93 12.23
CA LEU A 203 -3.29 6.92 11.84
C LEU A 203 -2.65 8.17 11.23
N GLU A 204 -1.49 8.62 11.72
CA GLU A 204 -0.78 9.75 11.11
C GLU A 204 -0.21 9.37 9.73
N GLN A 205 0.29 8.14 9.55
CA GLN A 205 0.71 7.67 8.22
C GLN A 205 -0.44 7.64 7.22
N ILE A 206 -1.63 7.18 7.65
CA ILE A 206 -2.84 7.20 6.83
C ILE A 206 -3.22 8.65 6.52
N LYS A 207 -3.42 9.48 7.56
CA LYS A 207 -3.82 10.89 7.42
C LYS A 207 -2.89 11.68 6.50
N TRP A 208 -1.58 11.54 6.68
CA TRP A 208 -0.58 12.18 5.84
C TRP A 208 -0.76 11.78 4.37
N THR A 209 -1.00 10.50 4.08
CA THR A 209 -1.18 10.01 2.71
C THR A 209 -2.45 10.57 2.07
N TRP A 210 -3.55 10.67 2.82
CA TRP A 210 -4.79 11.29 2.34
C TRP A 210 -4.57 12.77 2.02
N ALA A 211 -3.96 13.52 2.93
CA ALA A 211 -3.64 14.93 2.75
C ALA A 211 -2.72 15.15 1.54
N LYS A 212 -1.67 14.33 1.41
CA LYS A 212 -0.74 14.38 0.28
C LYS A 212 -1.42 14.05 -1.05
N ASN A 213 -2.34 13.08 -1.05
CA ASN A 213 -3.09 12.76 -2.25
C ASN A 213 -4.00 13.92 -2.67
N ALA A 214 -4.69 14.55 -1.72
CA ALA A 214 -5.50 15.73 -1.98
C ALA A 214 -4.65 16.90 -2.52
N SER A 215 -3.48 17.18 -1.91
CA SER A 215 -2.59 18.26 -2.35
C SER A 215 -2.00 18.03 -3.74
N CYS A 216 -1.92 16.77 -4.19
CA CYS A 216 -1.41 16.37 -5.51
C CYS A 216 -2.53 16.14 -6.54
N ASN A 217 -3.68 16.80 -6.42
CA ASN A 217 -4.85 16.61 -7.31
C ASN A 217 -5.25 15.12 -7.48
N LYS A 218 -5.08 14.32 -6.41
CA LYS A 218 -5.35 12.87 -6.36
C LYS A 218 -4.39 12.00 -7.18
N HIS A 219 -3.26 12.55 -7.63
CA HIS A 219 -2.27 11.80 -8.39
C HIS A 219 -1.20 11.14 -7.50
N TYR A 220 -1.03 11.53 -6.24
CA TYR A 220 0.05 11.03 -5.38
C TYR A 220 0.09 9.50 -5.29
N VAL A 221 -1.04 8.85 -4.95
CA VAL A 221 -1.08 7.38 -4.81
C VAL A 221 -0.79 6.67 -6.14
N ASN A 222 -1.13 7.31 -7.26
CA ASN A 222 -0.81 6.82 -8.61
C ASN A 222 0.69 6.91 -8.90
N VAL A 223 1.33 8.02 -8.51
CA VAL A 223 2.79 8.21 -8.62
C VAL A 223 3.51 7.16 -7.78
N VAL A 224 3.09 6.93 -6.53
CA VAL A 224 3.67 5.88 -5.66
C VAL A 224 3.57 4.51 -6.33
N LYS A 225 2.40 4.15 -6.87
CA LYS A 225 2.19 2.87 -7.57
C LYS A 225 3.10 2.74 -8.80
N ALA A 226 3.23 3.79 -9.61
CA ALA A 226 4.10 3.81 -10.77
C ALA A 226 5.58 3.61 -10.40
N VAL A 227 6.08 4.32 -9.38
CA VAL A 227 7.47 4.20 -8.91
C VAL A 227 7.74 2.83 -8.26
N LYS A 228 6.82 2.32 -7.45
CA LYS A 228 6.91 0.95 -6.91
C LYS A 228 6.93 -0.10 -8.03
N TRP A 229 6.15 0.13 -9.09
CA TRP A 229 6.13 -0.76 -10.24
C TRP A 229 7.43 -0.72 -11.05
N TRP A 230 7.97 0.47 -11.32
CA TRP A 230 9.30 0.64 -11.92
C TRP A 230 10.36 -0.15 -11.15
N GLN A 231 10.45 0.06 -9.83
CA GLN A 231 11.39 -0.70 -9.01
C GLN A 231 11.15 -2.20 -9.11
N ARG A 232 9.88 -2.65 -9.07
CA ARG A 232 9.54 -4.06 -9.19
C ARG A 232 9.95 -4.68 -10.54
N VAL A 233 9.93 -3.92 -11.64
CA VAL A 233 10.30 -4.44 -12.96
C VAL A 233 11.82 -4.52 -13.14
N HIS A 234 12.56 -3.52 -12.67
CA HIS A 234 13.99 -3.39 -12.95
C HIS A 234 14.90 -3.80 -11.78
N HIS A 235 14.45 -3.62 -10.54
CA HIS A 235 15.28 -3.67 -9.32
C HIS A 235 14.51 -4.28 -8.14
N GLU A 236 13.84 -5.42 -8.33
CA GLU A 236 12.88 -5.97 -7.37
C GLU A 236 13.49 -6.29 -5.99
N ASP A 237 14.75 -6.73 -5.98
CA ASP A 237 15.45 -7.12 -4.76
C ASP A 237 16.06 -5.93 -4.00
N ASP A 238 16.22 -4.78 -4.67
CA ASP A 238 16.91 -3.60 -4.15
C ASP A 238 16.15 -2.90 -3.01
N ARG A 239 16.84 -1.99 -2.34
CA ARG A 239 16.34 -1.17 -1.23
C ARG A 239 16.59 0.32 -1.50
N PRO A 240 15.72 1.24 -1.02
CA PRO A 240 14.52 1.02 -0.20
C PRO A 240 13.36 0.40 -0.97
N LYS A 241 12.48 -0.37 -0.31
CA LYS A 241 11.24 -0.90 -0.89
C LYS A 241 10.05 -0.69 0.05
N GLY A 242 8.83 -0.93 -0.42
CA GLY A 242 7.63 -0.91 0.42
C GLY A 242 7.34 0.47 1.00
N TYR A 243 7.10 0.56 2.32
CA TYR A 243 6.84 1.84 3.00
C TYR A 243 8.03 2.82 2.93
N PRO A 244 9.30 2.40 3.15
CA PRO A 244 10.47 3.24 2.90
C PRO A 244 10.51 3.96 1.55
N LEU A 245 10.21 3.25 0.46
CA LEU A 245 10.15 3.86 -0.87
C LEU A 245 8.97 4.83 -1.00
N GLU A 246 7.80 4.44 -0.50
CA GLU A 246 6.60 5.30 -0.49
C GLU A 246 6.84 6.60 0.29
N HIS A 247 7.49 6.52 1.45
CA HIS A 247 7.80 7.69 2.27
C HIS A 247 8.80 8.62 1.57
N LEU A 248 9.83 8.07 0.91
CA LEU A 248 10.77 8.83 0.09
C LEU A 248 10.07 9.53 -1.09
N VAL A 249 9.18 8.83 -1.78
CA VAL A 249 8.33 9.40 -2.84
C VAL A 249 7.44 10.51 -2.25
N GLY A 250 6.88 10.30 -1.07
CA GLY A 250 6.05 11.26 -0.34
C GLY A 250 6.73 12.61 -0.12
N VAL A 251 7.97 12.60 0.39
CA VAL A 251 8.72 13.84 0.65
C VAL A 251 9.28 14.49 -0.61
N CYS A 252 9.35 13.78 -1.74
CA CYS A 252 9.90 14.27 -2.99
C CYS A 252 8.84 14.68 -4.04
N CYS A 253 7.64 14.09 -3.98
CA CYS A 253 6.57 14.37 -4.92
C CYS A 253 6.06 15.81 -4.68
N PRO A 254 6.07 16.70 -5.68
CA PRO A 254 5.55 18.05 -5.50
C PRO A 254 4.02 18.03 -5.36
N ASP A 255 3.49 19.04 -4.66
CA ASP A 255 2.06 19.30 -4.64
C ASP A 255 1.58 19.89 -5.98
N ALA A 256 0.27 19.89 -6.18
CA ALA A 256 -0.43 20.46 -7.32
C ALA A 256 -0.03 19.92 -8.70
N ILE A 257 0.59 18.73 -8.77
CA ILE A 257 0.83 18.03 -10.04
C ILE A 257 -0.49 17.80 -10.79
N THR A 258 -0.46 17.92 -12.11
CA THR A 258 -1.67 17.81 -12.96
C THR A 258 -1.78 16.47 -13.68
N SER A 259 -0.72 15.67 -13.66
CA SER A 259 -0.71 14.33 -14.26
C SER A 259 0.22 13.37 -13.52
N VAL A 260 0.03 12.07 -13.75
CA VAL A 260 0.92 11.02 -13.20
C VAL A 260 2.28 11.05 -13.89
N ALA A 261 2.32 11.36 -15.19
CA ALA A 261 3.56 11.54 -15.96
C ALA A 261 4.44 12.66 -15.35
N GLU A 262 3.84 13.81 -15.11
CA GLU A 262 4.51 14.94 -14.44
C GLU A 262 4.96 14.55 -13.02
N GLY A 263 4.06 13.93 -12.25
CA GLY A 263 4.33 13.52 -10.87
C GLY A 263 5.50 12.54 -10.75
N VAL A 264 5.55 11.50 -11.59
CA VAL A 264 6.68 10.55 -11.63
C VAL A 264 7.97 11.28 -11.97
N THR A 265 7.98 12.05 -13.06
CA THR A 265 9.18 12.76 -13.54
C THR A 265 9.75 13.66 -12.47
N ARG A 266 8.92 14.55 -11.91
CA ARG A 266 9.36 15.54 -10.92
C ARG A 266 9.74 14.90 -9.58
N THR A 267 9.13 13.77 -9.22
CA THR A 267 9.52 13.01 -8.01
C THR A 267 10.91 12.42 -8.17
N LEU A 268 11.19 11.73 -9.28
CA LEU A 268 12.50 11.12 -9.55
C LEU A 268 13.60 12.20 -9.59
N GLU A 269 13.35 13.31 -10.28
CA GLU A 269 14.27 14.46 -10.31
C GLU A 269 14.51 15.08 -8.92
N ALA A 270 13.46 15.16 -8.08
CA ALA A 270 13.60 15.65 -6.72
C ALA A 270 14.46 14.72 -5.87
N ILE A 271 14.35 13.40 -6.03
CA ILE A 271 15.24 12.43 -5.38
C ILE A 271 16.69 12.66 -5.83
N VAL A 272 16.93 12.76 -7.14
CA VAL A 272 18.28 13.02 -7.71
C VAL A 272 18.87 14.30 -7.13
N ARG A 273 18.10 15.39 -7.14
CA ARG A 273 18.55 16.70 -6.64
C ARG A 273 18.84 16.69 -5.15
N ASN A 274 17.98 16.08 -4.34
CA ASN A 274 18.04 16.21 -2.88
C ASN A 274 19.07 15.25 -2.24
N TYR A 275 19.41 14.13 -2.90
CA TYR A 275 20.18 13.06 -2.27
C TYR A 275 21.52 12.72 -2.94
N SER A 276 22.00 13.53 -3.89
CA SER A 276 23.30 13.33 -4.56
C SER A 276 24.48 13.19 -3.60
N VAL A 277 24.57 14.07 -2.60
CA VAL A 277 25.65 14.04 -1.60
C VAL A 277 25.58 12.79 -0.71
N HIS A 278 24.37 12.32 -0.38
CA HIS A 278 24.16 11.11 0.40
C HIS A 278 24.66 9.89 -0.37
N ALA A 279 24.24 9.75 -1.64
CA ALA A 279 24.68 8.67 -2.52
C ALA A 279 26.20 8.67 -2.73
N LEU A 280 26.79 9.83 -3.06
CA LEU A 280 28.24 9.98 -3.25
C LEU A 280 29.05 9.54 -2.02
N ARG A 281 28.55 9.84 -0.82
CA ARG A 281 29.19 9.48 0.45
C ARG A 281 28.79 8.09 0.95
N LYS A 282 27.93 7.36 0.23
CA LYS A 282 27.30 6.10 0.69
C LYS A 282 26.73 6.26 2.10
N GLN A 283 25.97 7.33 2.29
CA GLN A 283 25.25 7.65 3.51
C GLN A 283 23.76 7.56 3.24
N VAL A 284 23.02 7.03 4.21
CA VAL A 284 21.56 6.98 4.13
C VAL A 284 20.99 8.26 4.73
N PRO A 285 20.09 8.97 4.03
CA PRO A 285 19.43 10.13 4.60
C PRO A 285 18.54 9.69 5.77
N CYS A 286 18.41 10.55 6.76
CA CYS A 286 17.40 10.36 7.82
C CYS A 286 16.04 10.84 7.29
N LEU A 287 15.05 9.95 7.26
CA LEU A 287 13.65 10.27 6.97
C LEU A 287 12.79 9.92 8.20
N PRO A 288 12.43 10.92 9.03
CA PRO A 288 11.59 10.70 10.21
C PRO A 288 10.22 10.12 9.85
N ASP A 289 9.76 9.11 10.58
CA ASP A 289 8.43 8.51 10.41
C ASP A 289 7.32 9.50 10.78
N HIS A 290 6.18 9.38 10.11
CA HIS A 290 5.02 10.21 10.40
C HIS A 290 4.50 9.92 11.81
N GLY A 291 4.43 10.95 12.65
CA GLY A 291 3.98 10.84 14.03
C GLY A 291 4.99 10.26 15.03
N VAL A 292 6.12 9.72 14.56
CA VAL A 292 7.21 9.22 15.43
C VAL A 292 8.56 9.70 14.86
N PRO A 293 8.90 10.99 15.03
CA PRO A 293 10.05 11.60 14.34
C PRO A 293 11.40 11.06 14.83
N GLU A 294 11.43 10.36 15.96
CA GLU A 294 12.64 9.68 16.43
C GLU A 294 12.98 8.43 15.62
N HIS A 295 12.02 7.88 14.86
CA HIS A 295 12.21 6.69 14.04
C HIS A 295 12.62 7.07 12.61
N ASN A 296 13.78 6.59 12.16
CA ASN A 296 14.20 6.75 10.76
C ASN A 296 13.60 5.61 9.92
N VAL A 297 12.76 5.96 8.93
CA VAL A 297 12.12 5.01 8.02
C VAL A 297 13.14 4.24 7.16
N LEU A 298 14.33 4.79 6.95
CA LEU A 298 15.41 4.13 6.21
C LEU A 298 16.44 3.41 7.10
N ASP A 299 16.16 3.19 8.39
CA ASP A 299 17.11 2.57 9.35
C ASP A 299 17.67 1.21 8.91
N ARG A 300 16.89 0.43 8.16
CA ARG A 300 17.23 -0.90 7.64
C ARG A 300 17.90 -0.87 6.26
N VAL A 301 18.08 0.31 5.67
CA VAL A 301 18.79 0.48 4.40
C VAL A 301 20.23 0.82 4.72
N SER A 302 21.18 0.17 4.06
CA SER A 302 22.59 0.51 4.16
C SER A 302 22.95 1.65 3.20
N GLY A 303 24.05 2.34 3.49
CA GLY A 303 24.55 3.42 2.64
C GLY A 303 24.90 2.98 1.21
N GLY A 304 25.38 1.74 1.05
CA GLY A 304 25.65 1.15 -0.25
C GLY A 304 24.37 0.84 -1.03
N GLU A 305 23.36 0.26 -0.38
CA GLU A 305 22.05 0.02 -1.01
C GLU A 305 21.40 1.33 -1.45
N PHE A 306 21.45 2.38 -0.61
CA PHE A 306 20.89 3.68 -0.97
C PHE A 306 21.62 4.33 -2.16
N ALA A 307 22.95 4.23 -2.21
CA ALA A 307 23.73 4.73 -3.34
C ALA A 307 23.38 4.00 -4.65
N ASN A 308 23.24 2.66 -4.60
CA ASN A 308 22.82 1.85 -5.75
C ASN A 308 21.42 2.26 -6.24
N PHE A 309 20.47 2.39 -5.32
CA PHE A 309 19.12 2.88 -5.65
C PHE A 309 19.15 4.27 -6.28
N TYR A 310 20.00 5.17 -5.78
CA TYR A 310 20.12 6.52 -6.32
C TYR A 310 20.63 6.52 -7.78
N GLU A 311 21.58 5.64 -8.12
CA GLU A 311 22.06 5.47 -9.50
C GLU A 311 20.90 5.06 -10.43
N HIS A 312 20.12 4.05 -10.04
CA HIS A 312 18.93 3.63 -10.78
C HIS A 312 17.89 4.76 -10.93
N VAL A 313 17.65 5.54 -9.87
CA VAL A 313 16.72 6.69 -9.94
C VAL A 313 17.24 7.79 -10.87
N THR A 314 18.56 7.95 -10.97
CA THR A 314 19.17 8.94 -11.88
C THR A 314 18.88 8.61 -13.34
N GLU A 315 19.05 7.35 -13.73
CA GLU A 315 18.70 6.86 -15.08
C GLU A 315 17.19 7.00 -15.33
N ALA A 316 16.37 6.56 -14.37
CA ALA A 316 14.92 6.65 -14.46
C ALA A 316 14.41 8.10 -14.61
N ALA A 317 15.02 9.05 -13.90
CA ALA A 317 14.68 10.46 -14.00
C ALA A 317 14.94 11.01 -15.41
N GLN A 318 16.06 10.63 -16.02
CA GLN A 318 16.39 11.02 -17.40
C GLN A 318 15.36 10.45 -18.39
N ILE A 319 15.05 9.15 -18.31
CA ILE A 319 14.08 8.51 -19.19
C ILE A 319 12.70 9.17 -19.06
N ALA A 320 12.23 9.40 -17.83
CA ALA A 320 10.94 10.04 -17.57
C ALA A 320 10.88 11.47 -18.13
N ARG A 321 11.97 12.24 -17.99
CA ARG A 321 12.08 13.60 -18.54
C ARG A 321 12.04 13.59 -20.07
N GLU A 322 12.81 12.71 -20.71
CA GLU A 322 12.78 12.55 -22.17
C GLU A 322 11.38 12.16 -22.67
N ALA A 323 10.70 11.24 -21.95
CA ALA A 323 9.35 10.79 -22.27
C ALA A 323 8.31 11.92 -22.16
N LEU A 324 8.46 12.80 -21.16
CA LEU A 324 7.54 13.92 -20.92
C LEU A 324 7.77 15.10 -21.87
N ASP A 325 9.02 15.37 -22.24
CA ASP A 325 9.39 16.57 -23.01
C ASP A 325 9.30 16.35 -24.53
N THR A 326 9.38 15.12 -25.02
CA THR A 326 9.27 14.83 -26.47
C THR A 326 7.91 15.25 -27.03
N ASP A 327 7.91 15.83 -28.24
CA ASP A 327 6.71 16.15 -29.00
C ASP A 327 6.22 14.97 -29.86
N ASP A 328 7.03 13.91 -29.94
CA ASP A 328 6.72 12.67 -30.67
C ASP A 328 6.05 11.66 -29.73
N LYS A 329 4.78 11.38 -30.00
CA LYS A 329 3.94 10.47 -29.20
C LYS A 329 4.50 9.06 -29.15
N GLU A 330 4.97 8.51 -30.27
CA GLU A 330 5.49 7.13 -30.30
C GLU A 330 6.77 7.03 -29.46
N LYS A 331 7.68 7.99 -29.59
CA LYS A 331 8.87 8.07 -28.73
C LYS A 331 8.53 8.23 -27.25
N SER A 332 7.51 9.02 -26.92
CA SER A 332 7.04 9.17 -25.53
C SER A 332 6.57 7.82 -24.98
N ILE A 333 5.78 7.08 -25.76
CA ILE A 333 5.29 5.74 -25.38
C ILE A 333 6.44 4.77 -25.20
N GLU A 334 7.39 4.74 -26.13
CA GLU A 334 8.58 3.89 -26.06
C GLU A 334 9.37 4.14 -24.77
N LYS A 335 9.61 5.41 -24.42
CA LYS A 335 10.34 5.80 -23.21
C LYS A 335 9.59 5.46 -21.93
N TRP A 336 8.28 5.69 -21.88
CA TRP A 336 7.47 5.27 -20.73
C TRP A 336 7.41 3.74 -20.59
N ARG A 337 7.41 3.01 -21.71
CA ARG A 337 7.47 1.54 -21.72
C ARG A 337 8.85 1.00 -21.37
N GLU A 338 9.92 1.71 -21.73
CA GLU A 338 11.29 1.45 -21.25
C GLU A 338 11.32 1.53 -19.71
N LEU A 339 10.68 2.55 -19.12
CA LEU A 339 10.64 2.75 -17.68
C LEU A 339 9.70 1.80 -16.93
N PHE A 340 8.54 1.47 -17.47
CA PHE A 340 7.51 0.71 -16.73
C PHE A 340 7.34 -0.74 -17.20
N GLY A 341 8.10 -1.14 -18.22
CA GLY A 341 8.00 -2.43 -18.87
C GLY A 341 6.68 -2.63 -19.61
N SER A 342 6.40 -3.88 -19.96
CA SER A 342 5.29 -4.29 -20.83
C SER A 342 3.88 -4.04 -20.28
N LYS A 343 3.74 -3.55 -19.04
CA LYS A 343 2.44 -3.12 -18.50
C LYS A 343 2.05 -1.72 -18.92
N PHE A 344 3.01 -0.89 -19.33
CA PHE A 344 2.68 0.37 -20.00
C PHE A 344 2.30 0.05 -21.45
N PRO A 345 1.14 0.50 -21.97
CA PRO A 345 0.67 0.09 -23.29
C PRO A 345 1.64 0.45 -24.42
N ASP A 346 1.63 -0.33 -25.50
CA ASP A 346 2.34 0.02 -26.73
C ASP A 346 1.47 0.91 -27.64
N SER A 347 2.05 1.36 -28.76
CA SER A 347 1.38 2.22 -29.74
C SER A 347 0.13 1.58 -30.35
N ASP A 348 0.08 0.25 -30.45
CA ASP A 348 -1.03 -0.48 -31.07
C ASP A 348 -2.24 -0.64 -30.13
N ASP A 349 -2.01 -0.51 -28.83
CA ASP A 349 -3.04 -0.60 -27.79
C ASP A 349 -3.96 0.63 -27.72
N ASP A 350 -3.74 1.65 -28.56
CA ASP A 350 -4.51 2.91 -28.54
C ASP A 350 -5.95 2.77 -29.09
N GLY A 351 -6.33 1.58 -29.57
CA GLY A 351 -7.63 1.31 -30.16
C GLY A 351 -8.74 0.98 -29.16
N ASP A 352 -9.63 1.93 -28.91
CA ASP A 352 -11.06 1.65 -28.82
C ASP A 352 -11.51 1.03 -30.16
N LYS A 353 -11.30 -0.29 -30.32
CA LYS A 353 -11.91 -1.02 -31.43
C LYS A 353 -13.38 -1.17 -31.09
N GLY A 354 -14.14 -0.17 -31.52
CA GLY A 354 -15.59 -0.25 -31.70
C GLY A 354 -15.96 -1.62 -32.28
N ASN A 355 -16.93 -2.21 -31.60
CA ASN A 355 -17.59 -3.46 -31.93
C ASN A 355 -17.81 -3.63 -33.44
N SER A 356 -16.95 -4.42 -34.10
CA SER A 356 -17.27 -5.03 -35.39
C SER A 356 -17.37 -6.54 -35.18
N SER A 357 -18.57 -6.93 -34.79
CA SER A 357 -19.06 -8.29 -34.85
C SER A 357 -18.97 -8.83 -36.27
N ARG A 358 -17.94 -9.63 -36.56
CA ARG A 358 -18.01 -10.72 -37.56
C ARG A 358 -17.12 -11.89 -37.11
N GLY A 359 -17.71 -12.80 -36.36
CA GLY A 359 -17.27 -14.20 -36.34
C GLY A 359 -17.79 -14.96 -37.57
N PRO A 360 -17.53 -16.27 -37.68
CA PRO A 360 -16.32 -16.78 -38.31
C PRO A 360 -16.66 -17.77 -39.45
N PHE A 361 -15.85 -17.83 -40.50
CA PHE A 361 -15.85 -18.95 -41.43
C PHE A 361 -14.44 -19.20 -41.93
N GLU A 362 -13.82 -20.28 -41.43
CA GLU A 362 -13.12 -21.19 -42.32
C GLU A 362 -13.04 -22.59 -41.71
N GLN A 363 -13.48 -23.55 -42.51
CA GLN A 363 -13.63 -24.96 -42.19
C GLN A 363 -12.24 -25.62 -42.16
N SER A 364 -12.01 -26.51 -41.20
CA SER A 364 -10.96 -27.52 -41.30
C SER A 364 -11.59 -28.92 -41.17
N PRO A 365 -11.21 -29.88 -42.02
CA PRO A 365 -11.83 -31.19 -42.06
C PRO A 365 -11.33 -32.08 -40.94
N ARG A 366 -12.23 -32.96 -40.48
CA ARG A 366 -11.97 -34.10 -39.59
C ARG A 366 -10.86 -34.98 -40.18
N ASN A 367 -9.96 -35.46 -39.32
CA ASN A 367 -9.59 -36.87 -39.34
C ASN A 367 -9.25 -37.40 -37.94
N GLN A 368 -9.66 -38.65 -37.74
CA GLN A 368 -9.69 -39.42 -36.50
C GLN A 368 -8.34 -40.10 -36.18
N THR A 369 -8.32 -40.76 -35.01
CA THR A 369 -7.32 -41.64 -34.39
C THR A 369 -6.29 -40.87 -33.54
N GLY A 370 -6.14 -41.05 -32.24
CA GLY A 370 -6.50 -42.14 -31.34
C GLY A 370 -5.22 -42.67 -30.72
N ASP A 371 -4.82 -42.16 -29.55
CA ASP A 371 -3.96 -42.92 -28.62
C ASP A 371 -4.03 -42.36 -27.20
N LEU A 372 -4.25 -43.26 -26.24
CA LEU A 372 -4.35 -43.00 -24.81
C LEU A 372 -3.04 -43.47 -24.17
N THR A 373 -2.18 -42.53 -23.77
CA THR A 373 -1.12 -42.82 -22.79
C THR A 373 -0.92 -41.66 -21.81
N PRO A 374 -0.87 -41.94 -20.49
CA PRO A 374 -0.66 -40.91 -19.46
C PRO A 374 0.82 -40.56 -19.33
N ARG A 375 1.17 -39.28 -19.45
CA ARG A 375 2.54 -38.79 -19.17
C ARG A 375 2.75 -38.63 -17.66
N ARG A 376 3.75 -39.36 -17.16
CA ARG A 376 4.33 -39.20 -15.82
C ARG A 376 5.11 -37.88 -15.75
N TYR A 377 5.00 -37.22 -14.59
CA TYR A 377 5.85 -36.12 -14.17
C TYR A 377 7.30 -36.59 -13.98
N GLY A 378 8.23 -35.76 -14.42
CA GLY A 378 9.64 -35.74 -14.05
C GLY A 378 10.05 -34.30 -13.83
#